data_AF-A0A522BVM3-F1
#
_entry.id   AF-A0A522BVM3-F1
#
_cell.length_a   1.000
_cell.length_b   1.000
_cell.length_c   1.000
_cell.angle_alpha   90.00
_cell.angle_beta   90.00
_cell.angle_gamma   90.00
#
_symmetry.space_group_name_H-M   'P 1'
#
loop_
_entity.id
_entity.type
_entity.pdbx_description
1 polymer ?
#
loop_
_entity_poly.entity_id
_entity_poly.type
_entity_poly.pdbx_seq_one_letter_code
_entity_poly.pdbx_strand_id
1 'polypeptide(L)'
;MNDYAKLTRAQLIKEIRRQEAVLSSLKHVIDEPLIHELEARQIELEMQNQELQQSQLQLEKSRDLYVDLHHFAPVGYLTLDKSGCVQEINLAADEMLGWDSAGIVGKSFYECLFPDEH
;
A
#
# COMPACT_ATOMS: atom_id res chain seq x y z
N MET A 1 21.23 33.19 -42.15
CA MET A 1 20.48 34.37 -42.65
C MET A 1 19.73 33.88 -43.89
N ASN A 2 18.50 33.39 -43.71
CA ASN A 2 17.81 32.62 -44.76
C ASN A 2 17.38 33.52 -45.91
N ASP A 3 17.75 33.09 -47.12
CA ASP A 3 17.54 33.78 -48.40
C ASP A 3 16.07 33.65 -48.87
N TYR A 4 15.11 33.88 -47.96
CA TYR A 4 13.67 33.82 -48.23
C TYR A 4 13.21 34.91 -49.22
N ALA A 5 14.02 35.96 -49.39
CA ALA A 5 13.75 37.07 -50.29
C ALA A 5 13.92 36.72 -51.78
N LYS A 6 14.54 35.58 -52.13
CA LYS A 6 14.77 35.15 -53.52
C LYS A 6 13.80 34.08 -54.02
N LEU A 7 12.90 33.58 -53.16
CA LEU A 7 11.98 32.50 -53.52
C LEU A 7 10.70 33.06 -54.13
N THR A 8 10.28 32.48 -55.25
CA THR A 8 8.97 32.79 -55.83
C THR A 8 7.85 32.27 -54.92
N ARG A 9 6.67 32.91 -54.97
CA ARG A 9 5.49 32.52 -54.17
C ARG A 9 5.17 31.02 -54.25
N ALA A 10 5.36 30.41 -55.42
CA ALA A 10 5.15 28.97 -55.62
C ALA A 10 6.16 28.10 -54.86
N GLN A 11 7.43 28.52 -54.79
CA GLN A 11 8.46 27.80 -54.04
C GLN A 11 8.27 27.95 -52.53
N LEU A 12 7.83 29.12 -52.06
CA LEU A 12 7.51 29.34 -50.64
C LEU A 12 6.35 28.45 -50.17
N ILE A 13 5.29 28.33 -50.98
CA ILE A 13 4.15 27.43 -50.66
C ILE A 13 4.59 25.97 -50.62
N LYS A 14 5.47 25.55 -51.53
CA LYS A 14 5.99 24.18 -51.55
C LYS A 14 6.82 23.88 -50.30
N GLU A 15 7.62 24.83 -49.85
CA GLU A 15 8.43 24.67 -48.64
C GLU A 15 7.58 24.66 -47.36
N ILE A 16 6.57 25.54 -47.27
CA ILE A 16 5.61 25.52 -46.15
C ILE A 16 4.90 24.17 -46.05
N ARG A 17 4.36 23.66 -47.17
CA ARG A 17 3.69 22.34 -47.19
C ARG A 17 4.62 21.19 -46.81
N ARG A 18 5.89 21.28 -47.23
CA ARG A 18 6.92 20.29 -46.86
C ARG A 18 7.22 20.33 -45.36
N GLN A 19 7.33 21.52 -44.79
CA GLN A 19 7.55 21.70 -43.35
C GLN A 19 6.34 21.24 -42.53
N GLU A 20 5.12 21.54 -42.96
CA GLU A 20 3.87 21.06 -42.34
C GLU A 20 3.78 19.53 -42.35
N ALA A 21 4.12 18.87 -43.47
CA ALA A 21 4.11 17.41 -43.56
C ALA A 21 5.13 16.77 -42.61
N VAL A 22 6.33 17.34 -42.50
CA VAL A 22 7.38 16.85 -41.60
C VAL A 22 6.98 17.03 -40.14
N LEU A 23 6.43 18.20 -39.77
CA LEU A 23 5.91 18.46 -38.42
C LEU A 23 4.77 17.50 -38.06
N SER A 24 3.84 17.25 -38.98
CA SER A 24 2.75 16.28 -38.78
C SER A 24 3.29 14.86 -38.56
N SER A 25 4.30 14.43 -39.32
CA SER A 25 4.90 13.11 -39.13
C SER A 25 5.66 12.97 -37.82
N LEU A 26 6.40 14.00 -37.39
CA LEU A 26 7.12 14.01 -36.11
C LEU A 26 6.15 13.98 -34.93
N LYS A 27 5.03 14.71 -35.02
CA LYS A 27 4.01 14.73 -33.98
C LYS A 27 3.37 13.34 -33.76
N HIS A 28 3.00 12.65 -34.84
CA HIS A 28 2.44 11.29 -34.74
C HIS A 28 3.44 10.28 -34.14
N VAL A 29 4.72 10.37 -34.53
CA VAL A 29 5.77 9.46 -34.02
C VAL A 29 6.03 9.64 -32.51
N ILE A 30 5.82 10.84 -31.98
CA ILE A 30 6.07 11.15 -30.56
C ILE A 30 4.81 10.91 -29.70
N ASP A 31 3.63 11.26 -30.20
CA ASP A 31 2.38 11.17 -29.42
C ASP A 31 1.91 9.72 -29.25
N GLU A 32 1.98 8.88 -30.29
CA GLU A 32 1.41 7.53 -30.26
C GLU A 32 2.09 6.57 -29.26
N PRO A 33 3.42 6.40 -29.23
CA PRO A 33 4.07 5.50 -28.26
C PRO A 33 3.99 6.01 -26.82
N LEU A 34 4.03 7.33 -26.61
CA LEU A 34 3.93 7.92 -25.27
C LEU A 34 2.52 7.76 -24.69
N ILE A 35 1.48 7.90 -25.51
CA ILE A 35 0.09 7.65 -25.09
C ILE A 35 -0.08 6.19 -24.69
N HIS A 36 0.40 5.24 -25.50
CA HIS A 36 0.31 3.81 -25.18
C HIS A 36 1.08 3.46 -23.89
N GLU A 37 2.26 4.04 -23.68
CA GLU A 37 3.03 3.83 -22.44
C GLU A 37 2.28 4.39 -21.22
N LEU A 38 1.67 5.57 -21.34
CA LEU A 38 0.86 6.16 -20.28
C LEU A 38 -0.38 5.33 -19.96
N GLU A 39 -1.08 4.82 -20.99
CA GLU A 39 -2.24 3.93 -20.81
C GLU A 39 -1.85 2.62 -20.12
N ALA A 40 -0.73 2.01 -20.53
CA ALA A 40 -0.21 0.81 -19.88
C ALA A 40 0.12 1.05 -18.41
N ARG A 41 0.80 2.17 -18.09
CA ARG A 41 1.08 2.56 -16.70
C ARG A 41 -0.19 2.86 -15.91
N GLN A 42 -1.20 3.47 -16.53
CA GLN A 42 -2.48 3.75 -15.87
C GLN A 42 -3.18 2.45 -15.48
N ILE A 43 -3.24 1.47 -16.38
CA ILE A 43 -3.82 0.15 -16.11
C ILE A 43 -3.04 -0.57 -15.00
N GLU A 44 -1.71 -0.53 -15.04
CA GLU A 44 -0.87 -1.12 -14.01
C GLU A 44 -1.12 -0.49 -12.63
N LEU A 45 -1.20 0.84 -12.54
CA LEU A 45 -1.50 1.55 -11.31
C LEU A 45 -2.90 1.21 -10.77
N GLU A 46 -3.90 1.11 -11.64
CA GLU A 46 -5.25 0.71 -11.24
C GLU A 46 -5.28 -0.71 -10.67
N MET A 47 -4.55 -1.64 -11.29
CA MET A 47 -4.42 -3.02 -10.83
C MET A 47 -3.72 -3.08 -9.46
N GLN A 48 -2.59 -2.38 -9.30
CA GLN A 48 -1.88 -2.31 -8.01
C GLN A 48 -2.75 -1.71 -6.91
N ASN A 49 -3.55 -0.68 -7.22
CA ASN A 49 -4.48 -0.09 -6.26
C ASN A 49 -5.58 -1.09 -5.85
N GLN A 50 -6.16 -1.82 -6.81
CA GLN A 50 -7.14 -2.86 -6.52
C GLN A 50 -6.58 -3.97 -5.64
N GLU A 51 -5.37 -4.46 -5.94
CA GLU A 51 -4.68 -5.46 -5.12
C GLU A 51 -4.41 -4.94 -3.70
N LEU A 52 -3.96 -3.68 -3.57
CA LEU A 52 -3.72 -3.05 -2.29
C LEU A 52 -5.02 -2.95 -1.46
N GLN A 53 -6.11 -2.51 -2.07
CA GLN A 53 -7.42 -2.44 -1.41
C GLN A 53 -7.91 -3.81 -0.96
N GLN A 54 -7.75 -4.84 -1.79
CA GLN A 54 -8.09 -6.21 -1.42
C GLN A 54 -7.25 -6.71 -0.25
N SER A 55 -5.94 -6.47 -0.27
CA SER A 55 -5.04 -6.84 0.83
C SER A 55 -5.42 -6.15 2.14
N GLN A 56 -5.74 -4.84 2.10
CA GLN A 56 -6.22 -4.10 3.26
C GLN A 56 -7.51 -4.69 3.82
N LEU A 57 -8.50 -5.01 2.96
CA LEU A 57 -9.75 -5.61 3.38
C LEU A 57 -9.54 -6.99 4.04
N GLN A 58 -8.63 -7.81 3.52
CA GLN A 58 -8.30 -9.09 4.13
C GLN A 58 -7.61 -8.92 5.48
N LEU A 59 -6.71 -7.94 5.60
CA LEU A 59 -6.04 -7.63 6.86
C LEU A 59 -7.04 -7.16 7.92
N GLU A 60 -7.98 -6.29 7.55
CA GLU A 60 -9.04 -5.83 8.44
C GLU A 60 -9.92 -6.99 8.92
N LYS A 61 -10.38 -7.86 8.00
CA LYS A 61 -11.17 -9.04 8.38
C LYS A 61 -10.42 -9.98 9.32
N SER A 62 -9.13 -10.21 9.05
CA SER A 62 -8.28 -11.05 9.91
C SER A 62 -8.11 -10.43 11.30
N ARG A 63 -7.87 -9.12 11.36
CA ARG A 63 -7.78 -8.37 12.63
C ARG A 63 -9.09 -8.43 13.40
N ASP A 64 -10.22 -8.21 12.75
CA ASP A 64 -11.53 -8.20 13.39
C ASP A 64 -11.87 -9.61 13.93
N LEU A 65 -11.59 -10.66 13.16
CA LEU A 65 -11.73 -12.05 13.62
C LEU A 65 -10.81 -12.36 14.81
N TYR A 66 -9.57 -11.86 14.78
CA TYR A 66 -8.63 -12.01 15.90
C TYR A 66 -9.18 -11.31 17.14
N VAL A 67 -9.70 -10.08 17.02
CA VAL A 67 -10.33 -9.36 18.14
C VAL A 67 -11.52 -10.13 18.70
N ASP A 68 -12.40 -10.66 17.85
CA ASP A 68 -13.55 -11.44 18.30
C ASP A 68 -13.14 -12.71 19.05
N LEU A 69 -12.14 -13.43 18.55
CA LEU A 69 -11.68 -14.68 19.13
C LEU A 69 -10.83 -14.47 20.40
N HIS A 70 -10.02 -13.40 20.46
CA HIS A 70 -9.19 -13.12 21.62
C HIS A 70 -9.91 -12.26 22.65
N HIS A 71 -10.39 -11.06 22.30
CA HIS A 71 -10.88 -10.09 23.28
C HIS A 71 -12.27 -10.41 23.84
N PHE A 72 -13.16 -11.00 23.04
CA PHE A 72 -14.55 -11.26 23.46
C PHE A 72 -14.86 -12.73 23.76
N ALA A 73 -13.88 -13.62 23.66
CA ALA A 73 -14.08 -15.01 24.06
C ALA A 73 -14.29 -15.13 25.58
N PRO A 74 -15.20 -16.01 26.04
CA PRO A 74 -15.41 -16.28 27.46
C PRO A 74 -14.30 -17.15 28.07
N VAL A 75 -13.16 -17.30 27.38
CA VAL A 75 -12.00 -18.11 27.79
C VAL A 75 -10.80 -17.18 27.90
N GLY A 76 -10.04 -17.31 28.98
CA GLY A 76 -8.81 -16.55 29.17
C GLY A 76 -7.69 -17.00 28.22
N TYR A 77 -7.12 -16.05 27.49
CA TYR A 77 -5.94 -16.23 26.63
C TYR A 77 -4.76 -15.45 27.18
N LEU A 78 -3.60 -16.10 27.16
CA LEU A 78 -2.32 -15.52 27.54
C LEU A 78 -1.26 -15.92 26.51
N THR A 79 -0.57 -14.93 25.95
CA THR A 79 0.55 -15.15 25.03
C THR A 79 1.85 -14.95 25.78
N LEU A 80 2.73 -15.95 25.74
CA LEU A 80 4.06 -15.90 26.37
C LEU A 80 5.16 -15.87 25.32
N ASP A 81 6.25 -15.17 25.63
CA ASP A 81 7.47 -15.26 24.84
C ASP A 81 8.26 -16.55 25.15
N LYS A 82 9.38 -16.75 24.45
CA LYS A 82 10.24 -17.92 24.63
C LYS A 82 10.87 -18.02 26.03
N SER A 83 10.94 -16.91 26.76
CA SER A 83 11.46 -16.82 28.12
C SER A 83 10.35 -16.99 29.17
N GLY A 84 9.08 -17.12 28.76
CA GLY A 84 7.92 -17.21 29.64
C GLY A 84 7.40 -15.86 30.13
N CYS A 85 7.83 -14.75 29.52
CA CYS A 85 7.29 -13.42 29.84
C CYS A 85 5.98 -13.20 29.11
N VAL A 86 5.00 -12.59 29.79
CA VAL A 86 3.69 -12.28 29.23
C VAL A 86 3.83 -11.21 28.15
N GLN A 87 3.40 -11.51 26.93
CA GLN A 87 3.33 -10.53 25.84
C GLN A 87 1.95 -9.89 25.75
N GLU A 88 0.89 -10.70 25.90
CA GLU A 88 -0.49 -10.27 25.76
C GLU A 88 -1.40 -11.10 26.67
N ILE A 89 -2.49 -10.48 27.11
CA ILE A 89 -3.56 -11.09 27.89
C ILE A 89 -4.89 -10.56 27.36
N ASN A 90 -5.90 -11.42 27.20
CA ASN A 90 -7.22 -10.94 26.79
C ASN A 90 -8.06 -10.47 28.00
N LEU A 91 -9.16 -9.76 27.72
CA LEU A 91 -10.05 -9.22 28.75
C LEU A 91 -10.58 -10.32 29.69
N ALA A 92 -10.98 -11.47 29.15
CA ALA A 92 -11.48 -12.56 29.97
C ALA A 92 -10.42 -13.12 30.93
N ALA A 93 -9.14 -13.22 30.52
CA ALA A 93 -8.07 -13.63 31.42
C ALA A 93 -7.76 -12.55 32.47
N ASP A 94 -7.83 -11.27 32.09
CA ASP A 94 -7.66 -10.15 33.02
C ASP A 94 -8.71 -10.20 34.13
N GLU A 95 -9.98 -10.37 33.75
CA GLU A 95 -11.12 -10.50 34.68
C GLU A 95 -11.04 -11.79 35.52
N MET A 96 -10.67 -12.92 34.92
CA MET A 96 -10.61 -14.23 35.62
C MET A 96 -9.47 -14.29 36.63
N LEU A 97 -8.30 -13.76 36.27
CA LEU A 97 -7.09 -13.84 37.09
C LEU A 97 -6.98 -12.63 38.04
N GLY A 98 -7.80 -11.59 37.84
CA GLY A 98 -7.73 -10.35 38.60
C GLY A 98 -6.41 -9.61 38.39
N TRP A 99 -5.75 -9.87 37.27
CA TRP A 99 -4.54 -9.17 36.87
C TRP A 99 -4.92 -7.84 36.22
N ASP A 100 -3.97 -6.92 36.17
CA ASP A 100 -4.08 -5.73 35.33
C ASP A 100 -3.16 -5.94 34.13
N SER A 101 -3.77 -6.06 32.96
CA SER A 101 -3.08 -6.23 31.68
C SER A 101 -1.95 -5.22 31.47
N ALA A 102 -2.14 -3.96 31.88
CA ALA A 102 -1.09 -2.93 31.80
C ALA A 102 0.08 -3.19 32.77
N GLY A 103 -0.18 -3.87 33.88
CA GLY A 103 0.79 -4.17 34.92
C GLY A 103 1.52 -5.51 34.77
N ILE A 104 1.04 -6.42 33.93
CA ILE A 104 1.58 -7.78 33.78
C ILE A 104 2.31 -8.04 32.46
N VAL A 105 1.99 -7.28 31.40
CA VAL A 105 2.71 -7.38 30.13
C VAL A 105 4.20 -7.03 30.36
N GLY A 106 5.08 -7.90 29.88
CA GLY A 106 6.52 -7.85 30.05
C GLY A 106 7.05 -8.54 31.31
N LYS A 107 6.19 -9.00 32.22
CA LYS A 107 6.60 -9.74 33.42
C LYS A 107 6.64 -11.24 33.20
N SER A 108 7.41 -11.95 34.04
CA SER A 108 7.41 -13.40 34.07
C SER A 108 6.05 -13.94 34.48
N PHE A 109 5.47 -14.84 33.68
CA PHE A 109 4.19 -15.48 34.03
C PHE A 109 4.26 -16.25 35.36
N TYR A 110 5.41 -16.87 35.65
CA TYR A 110 5.61 -17.65 36.86
C TYR A 110 5.50 -16.78 38.12
N GLU A 111 6.15 -15.61 38.11
CA GLU A 111 6.09 -14.64 39.22
C GLU A 111 4.68 -14.10 39.46
N CYS A 112 3.85 -14.06 38.42
CA CYS A 112 2.48 -13.58 38.53
C CYS A 112 1.53 -14.63 39.11
N LEU A 113 1.77 -15.92 38.81
CA LEU A 113 1.02 -17.04 39.40
C LEU A 113 1.40 -17.29 40.85
N PHE A 114 2.68 -17.11 41.16
CA PHE A 114 3.24 -17.32 42.49
C PHE A 114 3.96 -16.04 42.93
N PRO A 115 3.20 -14.98 43.29
CA PRO A 115 3.79 -13.78 43.87
C PRO A 115 4.31 -14.14 45.26
N ASP A 116 5.55 -14.64 45.31
CA ASP A 116 6.34 -15.02 46.48
C ASP A 116 5.61 -15.75 47.62
N GLU A 117 5.81 -17.07 47.69
CA GLU A 117 5.93 -17.75 48.99
C GLU A 117 7.30 -17.42 49.60
N HIS A 118 7.49 -16.19 50.11
CA HIS A 118 8.62 -15.82 50.97
C HIS A 118 8.16 -15.11 52.24
#